data_AF-A0A8J4RWM8-F1
#
_entry.id   AF-A0A8J4RWM8-F1
#
_cell.length_a   1.000
_cell.length_b   1.000
_cell.length_c   1.000
_cell.angle_alpha   90.00
_cell.angle_beta   90.00
_cell.angle_gamma   90.00
#
_symmetry.space_group_name_H-M   'P 1'
#
loop_
_entity.id
_entity.type
_entity.pdbx_description
1 polymer ?
#
loop_
_entity_poly.entity_id
_entity_poly.type
_entity_poly.pdbx_seq_one_letter_code
_entity_poly.pdbx_strand_id
1 'polypeptide(L)'
;MRVEKTNLLVIIGFFLIWVPLFNAQLPGLSTRSLDALLQDNAFMAFGAHPKTGIPYESHHIPRNLTGIQVSALRLRSGSLRTRGVHSFKEFQIPVGVVEQPYVERLALVYHNLGNWSNSFYPLPGFSYLAPVLGLIAYNASDLSASNVPELSLRASDKPILVKFPDLKLGPDGVSPKCVYFDLHGSLQFDNVLPGNVCSAIQQGHFSIVVESIAPSPAPGVEVVPPIADKTAKNGGKDQSKVWRVFGSLLGGFILLGLLGLLAVWLRRFKHGKKVQQMEWVADRGETLQITTLGNAKAPLAMGTRTRPVLENEYVP
;
A
#
# COMPACT_ATOMS: atom_id res chain seq x y z
N MET A 1 -35.92 -11.07 25.61
CA MET A 1 -36.11 -10.89 24.15
C MET A 1 -36.28 -9.46 23.64
N ARG A 2 -36.79 -8.47 24.42
CA ARG A 2 -36.97 -7.08 23.90
C ARG A 2 -35.68 -6.24 23.90
N VAL A 3 -34.71 -6.58 24.75
CA VAL A 3 -33.44 -5.83 24.94
C VAL A 3 -32.38 -6.18 23.87
N GLU A 4 -32.41 -7.38 23.29
CA GLU A 4 -31.47 -7.75 22.21
C GLU A 4 -31.78 -7.04 20.89
N LYS A 5 -33.07 -6.90 20.54
CA LYS A 5 -33.48 -6.24 19.29
C LYS A 5 -33.13 -4.76 19.26
N THR A 6 -33.20 -4.07 20.40
CA THR A 6 -32.82 -2.65 20.53
C THR A 6 -31.32 -2.46 20.41
N ASN A 7 -30.51 -3.36 20.96
CA ASN A 7 -29.04 -3.31 20.80
C ASN A 7 -28.61 -3.61 19.36
N LEU A 8 -29.27 -4.56 18.68
CA LEU A 8 -28.97 -4.88 17.28
C LEU A 8 -29.29 -3.72 16.33
N LEU A 9 -30.44 -3.07 16.52
CA LEU A 9 -30.85 -1.89 15.72
C LEU A 9 -29.94 -0.68 15.94
N VAL A 10 -29.46 -0.47 17.18
CA VAL A 10 -28.50 0.60 17.49
C VAL A 10 -27.13 0.32 16.87
N ILE A 11 -26.67 -0.93 16.86
CA ILE A 11 -25.41 -1.33 16.21
C ILE A 11 -25.50 -1.14 14.68
N ILE A 12 -26.60 -1.57 14.05
CA ILE A 12 -26.83 -1.39 12.61
C ILE A 12 -26.96 0.10 12.25
N GLY A 13 -27.65 0.89 13.08
CA GLY A 13 -27.73 2.35 12.92
C GLY A 13 -26.38 3.04 13.07
N PHE A 14 -25.53 2.57 14.00
CA PHE A 14 -24.16 3.10 14.17
C PHE A 14 -23.27 2.76 12.96
N PHE A 15 -23.39 1.56 12.38
CA PHE A 15 -22.70 1.19 11.14
C PHE A 15 -23.18 1.99 9.92
N LEU A 16 -24.49 2.28 9.81
CA LEU A 16 -25.05 3.07 8.70
C LEU A 16 -24.71 4.57 8.80
N ILE A 17 -24.52 5.10 10.01
CA ILE A 17 -24.06 6.49 10.24
C ILE A 17 -22.52 6.58 10.09
N TRP A 18 -21.80 5.46 10.19
CA TRP A 18 -20.36 5.31 9.93
C TRP A 18 -19.99 4.84 8.54
N VAL A 19 -20.94 4.70 7.62
CA VAL A 19 -20.61 4.79 6.20
C VAL A 19 -20.70 6.28 5.87
N PRO A 20 -19.62 7.08 6.04
CA PRO A 20 -19.51 8.17 5.09
C PRO A 20 -19.53 7.46 3.74
N LEU A 21 -20.37 7.96 2.84
CA LEU A 21 -20.24 7.76 1.41
C LEU A 21 -18.74 7.64 1.11
N PHE A 22 -18.24 6.42 0.91
CA PHE A 22 -16.87 6.16 0.48
C PHE A 22 -16.79 6.56 -1.00
N ASN A 23 -17.10 7.82 -1.30
CA ASN A 23 -16.28 8.57 -2.21
C ASN A 23 -14.95 8.81 -1.49
N ALA A 24 -14.17 7.74 -1.36
CA ALA A 24 -12.74 7.88 -1.31
C ALA A 24 -12.32 8.42 -2.68
N GLN A 25 -12.47 9.72 -2.88
CA GLN A 25 -11.48 10.46 -3.64
C GLN A 25 -10.16 10.09 -2.97
N LEU A 26 -9.31 9.29 -3.64
CA LEU A 26 -8.06 8.83 -3.05
C LEU A 26 -7.33 10.06 -2.47
N PRO A 27 -6.96 10.07 -1.18
CA PRO A 27 -5.86 10.92 -0.76
C PRO A 27 -4.67 10.52 -1.63
N GLY A 28 -4.04 11.52 -2.27
CA GLY A 28 -3.13 11.35 -3.40
C GLY A 28 -2.26 10.10 -3.31
N LEU A 29 -2.51 9.13 -4.19
CA LEU A 29 -1.72 7.91 -4.28
C LEU A 29 -0.27 8.30 -4.57
N SER A 30 0.64 8.02 -3.63
CA SER A 30 2.06 8.24 -3.85
C SER A 30 2.58 7.36 -5.00
N THR A 31 3.66 7.78 -5.66
CA THR A 31 4.33 6.98 -6.70
C THR A 31 4.70 5.59 -6.20
N ARG A 32 5.19 5.48 -4.96
CA ARG A 32 5.54 4.19 -4.34
C ARG A 32 4.34 3.27 -4.11
N SER A 33 3.24 3.82 -3.62
CA SER A 33 2.00 3.05 -3.46
C SER A 33 1.40 2.65 -4.82
N LEU A 34 1.61 3.46 -5.86
CA LEU A 34 1.26 3.08 -7.22
C LEU A 34 2.14 1.91 -7.68
N ASP A 35 3.46 1.98 -7.53
CA ASP A 35 4.37 0.92 -7.97
C ASP A 35 4.05 -0.43 -7.30
N ALA A 36 3.79 -0.43 -5.98
CA ALA A 36 3.35 -1.62 -5.25
C ALA A 36 2.02 -2.18 -5.79
N LEU A 37 1.03 -1.31 -6.02
CA LEU A 37 -0.26 -1.71 -6.60
C LEU A 37 -0.10 -2.30 -8.01
N LEU A 38 0.73 -1.67 -8.86
CA LEU A 38 0.98 -2.17 -10.21
C LEU A 38 1.74 -3.50 -10.16
N GLN A 39 2.68 -3.67 -9.23
CA GLN A 39 3.40 -4.93 -9.01
C GLN A 39 2.45 -6.08 -8.62
N ASP A 40 1.54 -5.87 -7.67
CA ASP A 40 0.54 -6.88 -7.28
C ASP A 40 -0.30 -7.32 -8.50
N ASN A 41 -0.75 -6.34 -9.30
CA ASN A 41 -1.49 -6.61 -10.54
C ASN A 41 -0.66 -7.34 -11.59
N ALA A 42 0.63 -7.04 -11.69
CA ALA A 42 1.54 -7.70 -12.62
C ALA A 42 1.79 -9.16 -12.20
N PHE A 43 1.94 -9.43 -10.90
CA PHE A 43 2.21 -10.78 -10.40
C PHE A 43 1.02 -11.72 -10.61
N MET A 44 -0.21 -11.21 -10.51
CA MET A 44 -1.42 -11.98 -10.84
C MET A 44 -1.41 -12.52 -12.29
N ALA A 45 -0.74 -11.83 -13.23
CA ALA A 45 -0.70 -12.23 -14.64
C ALA A 45 0.09 -13.51 -14.90
N PHE A 46 1.00 -13.91 -14.00
CA PHE A 46 1.85 -15.10 -14.16
C PHE A 46 1.07 -16.43 -14.08
N GLY A 47 -0.06 -16.45 -13.37
CA GLY A 47 -0.83 -17.67 -13.10
C GLY A 47 -0.02 -18.74 -12.34
N ALA A 48 -0.46 -19.99 -12.40
CA ALA A 48 0.11 -21.09 -11.61
C ALA A 48 1.48 -21.58 -12.11
N HIS A 49 1.74 -21.52 -13.42
CA HIS A 49 2.93 -22.11 -14.05
C HIS A 49 3.60 -21.14 -15.04
N PRO A 50 4.18 -20.03 -14.55
CA PRO A 50 4.79 -19.04 -15.42
C PRO A 50 6.08 -19.54 -16.04
N LYS A 51 6.25 -19.23 -17.32
CA LYS A 51 7.46 -19.54 -18.09
C LYS A 51 8.49 -18.44 -17.88
N THR A 52 9.74 -18.82 -17.69
CA THR A 52 10.86 -17.87 -17.55
C THR A 52 11.14 -17.22 -18.91
N GLY A 53 11.38 -15.91 -18.92
CA GLY A 53 11.74 -15.18 -20.13
C GLY A 53 10.58 -14.82 -21.05
N ILE A 54 9.33 -15.06 -20.64
CA ILE A 54 8.13 -14.66 -21.37
C ILE A 54 7.45 -13.50 -20.64
N PRO A 55 7.16 -12.38 -21.31
CA PRO A 55 6.36 -11.28 -20.76
C PRO A 55 4.89 -11.67 -20.57
N TYR A 56 4.28 -11.23 -19.47
CA TYR A 56 2.86 -11.40 -19.15
C TYR A 56 2.22 -10.03 -18.95
N GLU A 57 1.24 -9.69 -19.78
CA GLU A 57 0.47 -8.46 -19.66
C GLU A 57 -0.56 -8.57 -18.53
N SER A 58 -0.68 -7.52 -17.71
CA SER A 58 -1.73 -7.45 -16.69
C SER A 58 -2.99 -6.84 -17.27
N HIS A 59 -4.11 -7.54 -17.07
CA HIS A 59 -5.45 -7.08 -17.45
C HIS A 59 -6.29 -6.61 -16.25
N HIS A 60 -5.76 -6.71 -15.03
CA HIS A 60 -6.49 -6.44 -13.79
C HIS A 60 -6.28 -5.01 -13.26
N ILE A 61 -5.99 -4.04 -14.14
CA ILE A 61 -5.77 -2.66 -13.73
C ILE A 61 -7.05 -2.07 -13.14
N PRO A 62 -7.00 -1.46 -11.94
CA PRO A 62 -8.16 -0.81 -11.34
C PRO A 62 -8.78 0.22 -12.28
N ARG A 63 -10.12 0.33 -12.30
CA ARG A 63 -10.84 1.24 -13.21
C ARG A 63 -10.36 2.69 -13.09
N ASN A 64 -9.95 3.12 -11.90
CA ASN A 64 -9.45 4.46 -11.65
C ASN A 64 -8.03 4.72 -12.18
N LEU A 65 -7.36 3.68 -12.72
CA LEU A 65 -6.04 3.73 -13.34
C LEU A 65 -6.09 3.22 -14.80
N THR A 66 -7.28 3.25 -15.41
CA THR A 66 -7.46 2.83 -16.80
C THR A 66 -6.52 3.61 -17.72
N GLY A 67 -5.91 2.90 -18.69
CA GLY A 67 -4.93 3.46 -19.62
C GLY A 67 -3.49 3.28 -19.18
N ILE A 68 -3.22 2.92 -17.92
CA ILE A 68 -1.90 2.41 -17.51
C ILE A 68 -1.73 1.00 -18.06
N GLN A 69 -0.60 0.73 -18.71
CA GLN A 69 -0.24 -0.62 -19.15
C GLN A 69 0.81 -1.19 -18.20
N VAL A 70 0.66 -2.46 -17.83
CA VAL A 70 1.58 -3.16 -16.93
C VAL A 70 1.91 -4.51 -17.52
N SER A 71 3.19 -4.87 -17.52
CA SER A 71 3.66 -6.19 -17.97
C SER A 71 4.73 -6.69 -17.01
N ALA A 72 4.81 -7.99 -16.80
CA ALA A 72 5.83 -8.60 -15.95
C ALA A 72 6.62 -9.67 -16.69
N LEU A 73 7.94 -9.69 -16.47
CA LEU A 73 8.87 -10.65 -17.05
C LEU A 73 9.65 -11.34 -15.92
N ARG A 74 9.38 -12.64 -15.71
CA ARG A 74 10.10 -13.44 -14.71
C ARG A 74 11.37 -14.03 -15.29
N LEU A 75 12.49 -13.85 -14.60
CA LEU A 75 13.83 -14.29 -15.01
C LEU A 75 14.55 -15.00 -13.86
N ARG A 76 15.54 -15.83 -14.22
CA ARG A 76 16.59 -16.21 -13.27
C ARG A 76 17.65 -15.12 -13.25
N SER A 77 18.15 -14.74 -12.08
CA SER A 77 19.17 -13.69 -11.95
C SER A 77 20.43 -13.97 -12.77
N GLY A 78 20.92 -15.21 -12.73
CA GLY A 78 22.04 -15.63 -13.57
C GLY A 78 21.79 -15.47 -15.07
N SER A 79 20.55 -15.67 -15.54
CA SER A 79 20.17 -15.45 -16.94
C SER A 79 20.11 -13.97 -17.29
N LEU A 80 19.57 -13.13 -16.41
CA LEU A 80 19.59 -11.69 -16.59
C LEU A 80 21.03 -11.17 -16.73
N ARG A 81 21.93 -11.60 -15.83
CA ARG A 81 23.34 -11.20 -15.86
C ARG A 81 24.08 -11.67 -17.10
N THR A 82 23.88 -12.92 -17.54
CA THR A 82 24.67 -13.52 -18.63
C THR A 82 24.11 -13.27 -20.03
N ARG A 83 22.80 -13.06 -20.15
CA ARG A 83 22.11 -12.93 -21.45
C ARG A 83 21.42 -11.58 -21.64
N GLY A 84 21.16 -10.84 -20.57
CA GLY A 84 20.35 -9.62 -20.64
C GLY A 84 18.92 -9.91 -21.09
N VAL A 85 18.25 -8.87 -21.59
CA VAL A 85 16.94 -8.93 -22.24
C VAL A 85 16.98 -8.03 -23.47
N HIS A 86 17.02 -8.62 -24.66
CA HIS A 86 17.15 -7.88 -25.92
C HIS A 86 16.01 -6.90 -26.17
N SER A 87 14.79 -7.30 -25.80
CA SER A 87 13.60 -6.45 -25.88
C SER A 87 12.59 -6.87 -24.82
N PHE A 88 12.22 -5.95 -23.95
CA PHE A 88 11.07 -6.03 -23.07
C PHE A 88 10.31 -4.71 -23.18
N LYS A 89 9.32 -4.69 -24.09
CA LYS A 89 8.63 -3.46 -24.51
C LYS A 89 9.65 -2.44 -25.03
N GLU A 90 9.68 -1.24 -24.47
CA GLU A 90 10.62 -0.17 -24.82
C GLU A 90 12.02 -0.36 -24.21
N PHE A 91 12.19 -1.31 -23.29
CA PHE A 91 13.45 -1.51 -22.58
C PHE A 91 14.34 -2.56 -23.26
N GLN A 92 15.62 -2.21 -23.41
CA GLN A 92 16.70 -3.13 -23.75
C GLN A 92 17.67 -3.23 -22.58
N ILE A 93 17.80 -4.42 -22.03
CA ILE A 93 18.60 -4.67 -20.84
C ILE A 93 19.86 -5.41 -21.26
N PRO A 94 21.05 -4.83 -21.09
CA PRO A 94 22.27 -5.44 -21.58
C PRO A 94 22.71 -6.63 -20.73
N VAL A 95 23.67 -7.38 -21.25
CA VAL A 95 24.45 -8.34 -20.47
C VAL A 95 25.23 -7.60 -19.38
N GLY A 96 25.40 -8.23 -18.22
CA GLY A 96 26.18 -7.69 -17.10
C GLY A 96 25.37 -6.89 -16.07
N VAL A 97 24.05 -6.79 -16.25
CA VAL A 97 23.15 -6.21 -15.23
C VAL A 97 23.04 -7.15 -14.03
N VAL A 98 23.12 -6.58 -12.83
CA VAL A 98 23.09 -7.34 -11.57
C VAL A 98 22.03 -6.76 -10.65
N GLU A 99 21.28 -7.62 -9.99
CA GLU A 99 20.34 -7.28 -8.94
C GLU A 99 20.97 -7.36 -7.53
N GLN A 100 20.46 -6.55 -6.61
CA GLN A 100 20.87 -6.56 -5.20
C GLN A 100 19.64 -6.37 -4.29
N PRO A 101 19.46 -7.20 -3.24
CA PRO A 101 20.22 -8.42 -2.94
C PRO A 101 20.02 -9.52 -3.99
N TYR A 102 20.93 -10.50 -4.03
CA TYR A 102 20.82 -11.64 -4.95
C TYR A 102 19.60 -12.49 -4.61
N VAL A 103 18.87 -12.92 -5.65
CA VAL A 103 17.76 -13.87 -5.56
C VAL A 103 17.90 -14.93 -6.65
N GLU A 104 17.27 -16.10 -6.51
CA GLU A 104 17.31 -17.09 -7.60
C GLU A 104 16.47 -16.62 -8.81
N ARG A 105 15.28 -16.06 -8.51
CA ARG A 105 14.32 -15.58 -9.50
C ARG A 105 13.84 -14.19 -9.14
N LEU A 106 13.82 -13.32 -10.12
CA LEU A 106 13.29 -11.98 -10.04
C LEU A 106 12.21 -11.76 -11.09
N ALA A 107 11.38 -10.76 -10.90
CA ALA A 107 10.46 -10.25 -11.90
C ALA A 107 10.82 -8.80 -12.20
N LEU A 108 10.92 -8.49 -13.48
CA LEU A 108 10.95 -7.12 -13.97
C LEU A 108 9.51 -6.71 -14.25
N VAL A 109 9.06 -5.64 -13.62
CA VAL A 109 7.73 -5.07 -13.83
C VAL A 109 7.89 -3.80 -14.64
N TYR A 110 7.23 -3.80 -15.78
CA TYR A 110 7.13 -2.69 -16.72
C TYR A 110 5.86 -1.91 -16.44
N HIS A 111 5.97 -0.58 -16.45
CA HIS A 111 4.84 0.34 -16.36
C HIS A 111 4.84 1.28 -17.57
N ASN A 112 3.67 1.55 -18.16
CA ASN A 112 3.45 2.69 -19.05
C ASN A 112 2.32 3.52 -18.47
N LEU A 113 2.64 4.72 -17.98
CA LEU A 113 1.66 5.55 -17.29
C LEU A 113 0.74 6.30 -18.25
N GLY A 114 1.07 6.37 -19.55
CA GLY A 114 0.22 7.05 -20.53
C GLY A 114 -0.12 8.48 -20.10
N ASN A 115 -1.41 8.81 -20.09
CA ASN A 115 -1.93 10.11 -19.70
C ASN A 115 -1.77 10.43 -18.20
N TRP A 116 -1.46 9.43 -17.37
CA TRP A 116 -1.26 9.61 -15.92
C TRP A 116 0.13 10.14 -15.56
N SER A 117 1.03 10.25 -16.54
CA SER A 117 2.41 10.69 -16.35
C SER A 117 2.53 11.98 -15.55
N ASN A 118 1.83 13.05 -15.95
CA ASN A 118 1.90 14.34 -15.26
C ASN A 118 1.19 14.34 -13.88
N SER A 119 0.26 13.40 -13.65
CA SER A 119 -0.42 13.27 -12.36
C SER A 119 0.45 12.63 -11.29
N PHE A 120 1.26 11.63 -11.67
CA PHE A 120 2.15 10.92 -10.75
C PHE A 120 3.56 11.51 -10.70
N TYR A 121 4.02 12.08 -11.81
CA TYR A 121 5.33 12.71 -11.96
C TYR A 121 5.16 14.16 -12.42
N PRO A 122 4.60 15.05 -11.58
CA PRO A 122 4.48 16.47 -11.92
C PRO A 122 5.88 17.07 -12.08
N LEU A 123 6.13 17.71 -13.22
CA LEU A 123 7.44 18.27 -13.56
C LEU A 123 7.30 19.74 -13.99
N PRO A 124 7.32 20.69 -13.04
CA PRO A 124 7.11 22.11 -13.34
C PRO A 124 8.24 22.66 -14.22
N GLY A 125 7.88 23.51 -15.19
CA GLY A 125 8.82 24.07 -16.17
C GLY A 125 9.12 23.13 -17.35
N PHE A 126 8.52 21.95 -17.39
CA PHE A 126 8.70 20.98 -18.47
C PHE A 126 7.37 20.44 -18.98
N SER A 127 7.38 19.97 -20.22
CA SER A 127 6.26 19.28 -20.85
C SER A 127 6.70 17.91 -21.36
N TYR A 128 5.89 16.90 -21.07
CA TYR A 128 6.11 15.52 -21.50
C TYR A 128 5.86 15.34 -23.00
N LEU A 129 6.88 14.89 -23.72
CA LEU A 129 6.76 14.44 -25.11
C LEU A 129 6.41 12.95 -25.21
N ALA A 130 6.77 12.17 -24.19
CA ALA A 130 6.46 10.75 -24.06
C ALA A 130 5.71 10.46 -22.75
N PRO A 131 5.02 9.32 -22.62
CA PRO A 131 4.59 8.85 -21.31
C PRO A 131 5.79 8.51 -20.42
N VAL A 132 5.55 8.47 -19.11
CA VAL A 132 6.50 7.93 -18.13
C VAL A 132 6.46 6.41 -18.20
N LEU A 133 7.62 5.81 -18.48
CA LEU A 133 7.84 4.38 -18.53
C LEU A 133 8.62 3.93 -17.30
N GLY A 134 8.09 2.96 -16.57
CA GLY A 134 8.73 2.39 -15.38
C GLY A 134 9.33 1.02 -15.68
N LEU A 135 10.48 0.74 -15.09
CA LEU A 135 11.05 -0.60 -14.97
C LEU A 135 11.52 -0.78 -13.52
N ILE A 136 10.99 -1.77 -12.81
CA ILE A 136 11.35 -2.06 -11.42
C ILE A 136 11.52 -3.58 -11.24
N ALA A 137 12.57 -3.99 -10.55
CA ALA A 137 12.85 -5.38 -10.23
C ALA A 137 12.34 -5.75 -8.83
N TYR A 138 11.77 -6.94 -8.70
CA TYR A 138 11.25 -7.50 -7.45
C TYR A 138 11.70 -8.94 -7.26
N ASN A 139 11.76 -9.39 -6.00
CA ASN A 139 11.98 -10.80 -5.70
C ASN A 139 10.79 -11.64 -6.19
N ALA A 140 11.02 -12.56 -7.12
CA ALA A 140 9.96 -13.41 -7.68
C ALA A 140 10.22 -14.89 -7.41
N SER A 141 10.84 -15.18 -6.27
CA SER A 141 11.02 -16.56 -5.78
C SER A 141 9.66 -17.16 -5.42
N ASP A 142 8.83 -16.39 -4.72
CA ASP A 142 7.43 -16.70 -4.42
C ASP A 142 6.53 -15.61 -5.02
N LEU A 143 5.70 -15.98 -5.99
CA LEU A 143 4.78 -15.05 -6.67
C LEU A 143 3.49 -14.82 -5.90
N SER A 144 3.22 -15.63 -4.87
CA SER A 144 2.06 -15.51 -4.00
C SER A 144 2.34 -14.72 -2.71
N ALA A 145 3.61 -14.36 -2.49
CA ALA A 145 4.01 -13.55 -1.35
C ALA A 145 3.40 -12.15 -1.44
N SER A 146 2.93 -11.64 -0.30
CA SER A 146 2.51 -10.25 -0.15
C SER A 146 3.71 -9.38 0.27
N ASN A 147 3.66 -8.08 -0.07
CA ASN A 147 4.72 -7.11 0.25
C ASN A 147 6.10 -7.55 -0.26
N VAL A 148 6.15 -7.90 -1.53
CA VAL A 148 7.37 -8.39 -2.17
C VAL A 148 8.45 -7.31 -2.16
N PRO A 149 9.67 -7.60 -1.67
CA PRO A 149 10.72 -6.60 -1.63
C PRO A 149 11.20 -6.24 -3.05
N GLU A 150 11.31 -4.93 -3.28
CA GLU A 150 12.05 -4.37 -4.42
C GLU A 150 13.52 -4.78 -4.35
N LEU A 151 14.10 -5.04 -5.51
CA LEU A 151 15.53 -5.28 -5.67
C LEU A 151 16.14 -4.07 -6.37
N SER A 152 17.35 -3.66 -6.01
CA SER A 152 18.12 -2.71 -6.80
C SER A 152 18.64 -3.40 -8.06
N LEU A 153 18.43 -2.81 -9.23
CA LEU A 153 19.00 -3.29 -10.48
C LEU A 153 20.04 -2.28 -10.96
N ARG A 154 21.26 -2.76 -11.24
CA ARG A 154 22.36 -1.91 -11.68
C ARG A 154 23.08 -2.51 -12.89
N ALA A 155 23.19 -1.70 -13.94
CA ALA A 155 24.01 -1.97 -15.10
C ALA A 155 25.49 -1.67 -14.80
N SER A 156 26.39 -2.45 -15.38
CA SER A 156 27.83 -2.32 -15.19
C SER A 156 28.49 -1.61 -16.37
N ASP A 157 28.75 -2.34 -17.45
CA ASP A 157 29.54 -1.84 -18.58
C ASP A 157 28.68 -1.11 -19.62
N LYS A 158 27.54 -1.70 -19.99
CA LYS A 158 26.58 -1.12 -20.94
C LYS A 158 25.34 -0.65 -20.19
N PRO A 159 24.74 0.49 -20.54
CA PRO A 159 23.53 0.99 -19.90
C PRO A 159 22.28 0.24 -20.38
N ILE A 160 21.24 0.26 -19.56
CA ILE A 160 19.87 -0.05 -19.97
C ILE A 160 19.43 1.05 -20.94
N LEU A 161 18.85 0.66 -22.07
CA LEU A 161 18.33 1.59 -23.07
C LEU A 161 16.81 1.59 -23.04
N VAL A 162 16.21 2.78 -23.08
CA VAL A 162 14.76 2.99 -23.09
C VAL A 162 14.40 3.71 -24.37
N LYS A 163 13.63 3.07 -25.25
CA LYS A 163 13.29 3.59 -26.58
C LYS A 163 11.90 4.20 -26.59
N PHE A 164 11.77 5.42 -27.09
CA PHE A 164 10.48 6.11 -27.21
C PHE A 164 10.09 6.24 -28.68
N PRO A 165 9.38 5.26 -29.27
CA PRO A 165 9.04 5.29 -30.70
C PRO A 165 8.06 6.42 -31.03
N ASP A 166 7.07 6.66 -30.15
CA ASP A 166 5.98 7.60 -30.38
C ASP A 166 6.16 8.88 -29.55
N LEU A 167 7.01 9.80 -30.04
CA LEU A 167 7.15 11.13 -29.45
C LEU A 167 6.09 12.09 -29.97
N LYS A 168 5.47 12.84 -29.06
CA LYS A 168 4.69 14.02 -29.42
C LYS A 168 5.63 15.06 -30.04
N LEU A 169 5.12 15.79 -31.04
CA LEU A 169 5.84 16.93 -31.61
C LEU A 169 6.06 17.98 -30.51
N GLY A 170 7.33 18.30 -30.25
CA GLY A 170 7.71 19.40 -29.37
C GLY A 170 7.67 20.75 -30.12
N PRO A 171 7.77 21.87 -29.39
CA PRO A 171 7.94 23.19 -29.99
C PRO A 171 9.24 23.25 -30.80
N ASP A 172 9.19 23.92 -31.95
CA ASP A 172 10.36 24.13 -32.80
C ASP A 172 11.48 24.84 -32.03
N GLY A 173 12.72 24.35 -32.18
CA GLY A 173 13.91 24.95 -31.57
C GLY A 173 14.17 24.58 -30.11
N VAL A 174 13.29 23.81 -29.45
CA VAL A 174 13.54 23.30 -28.08
C VAL A 174 14.09 21.88 -28.14
N SER A 175 15.25 21.67 -27.51
CA SER A 175 15.89 20.35 -27.48
C SER A 175 15.21 19.42 -26.46
N PRO A 176 14.83 18.19 -26.85
CA PRO A 176 14.29 17.22 -25.91
C PRO A 176 15.38 16.70 -24.97
N LYS A 177 14.99 16.43 -23.73
CA LYS A 177 15.84 15.85 -22.69
C LYS A 177 15.22 14.56 -22.17
N CYS A 178 16.05 13.58 -21.90
CA CYS A 178 15.66 12.44 -21.09
C CYS A 178 15.48 12.91 -19.65
N VAL A 179 14.44 12.41 -19.00
CA VAL A 179 14.21 12.59 -17.57
C VAL A 179 14.16 11.24 -16.88
N TYR A 180 14.83 11.12 -15.75
CA TYR A 180 14.88 9.93 -14.90
C TYR A 180 14.43 10.28 -13.49
N PHE A 181 13.47 9.51 -13.00
CA PHE A 181 13.02 9.50 -11.62
C PHE A 181 13.53 8.21 -10.97
N ASP A 182 14.39 8.37 -9.97
CA ASP A 182 14.82 7.23 -9.18
C ASP A 182 13.70 6.77 -8.23
N LEU A 183 13.93 5.63 -7.60
CA LEU A 183 13.00 5.08 -6.63
C LEU A 183 12.98 5.87 -5.30
N HIS A 184 13.94 6.75 -5.05
CA HIS A 184 14.01 7.55 -3.83
C HIS A 184 13.43 8.97 -3.99
N GLY A 185 12.90 9.30 -5.17
CA GLY A 185 12.31 10.60 -5.49
C GLY A 185 13.32 11.63 -6.02
N SER A 186 14.56 11.24 -6.32
CA SER A 186 15.52 12.09 -7.02
C SER A 186 15.20 12.15 -8.51
N LEU A 187 15.54 13.30 -9.10
CA LEU A 187 15.29 13.63 -10.50
C LEU A 187 16.61 13.92 -11.20
N GLN A 188 16.81 13.35 -12.39
CA GLN A 188 17.97 13.62 -13.23
C GLN A 188 17.56 13.85 -14.68
N PHE A 189 18.35 14.66 -15.38
CA PHE A 189 18.18 14.92 -16.80
C PHE A 189 19.42 14.49 -17.56
N ASP A 190 19.22 14.02 -18.78
CA ASP A 190 20.31 13.68 -19.69
C ASP A 190 19.91 14.00 -21.14
N ASN A 191 20.87 13.98 -22.05
CA ASN A 191 20.63 14.16 -23.47
C ASN A 191 19.94 12.94 -24.08
N VAL A 192 19.03 13.18 -25.02
CA VAL A 192 18.40 12.11 -25.80
C VAL A 192 19.41 11.58 -26.82
N LEU A 193 19.62 10.26 -26.83
CA LEU A 193 20.44 9.57 -27.81
C LEU A 193 19.71 9.41 -29.15
N PRO A 194 20.43 9.21 -30.27
CA PRO A 194 19.81 9.02 -31.59
C PRO A 194 18.72 7.94 -31.58
N GLY A 195 17.59 8.22 -32.25
CA GLY A 195 16.44 7.32 -32.27
C GLY A 195 15.53 7.41 -31.04
N ASN A 196 15.49 8.57 -30.37
CA ASN A 196 14.63 8.85 -29.21
C ASN A 196 14.90 7.89 -28.04
N VAL A 197 16.17 7.71 -27.71
CA VAL A 197 16.61 6.73 -26.71
C VAL A 197 17.15 7.43 -25.47
N CYS A 198 16.77 6.95 -24.30
CA CYS A 198 17.38 7.31 -23.03
C CYS A 198 18.27 6.17 -22.53
N SER A 199 19.39 6.50 -21.90
CA SER A 199 20.28 5.53 -21.24
C SER A 199 20.19 5.62 -19.73
N ALA A 200 20.24 4.47 -19.06
CA ALA A 200 20.14 4.38 -17.61
C ALA A 200 21.09 3.33 -17.03
N ILE A 201 21.69 3.63 -15.89
CA ILE A 201 22.51 2.67 -15.13
C ILE A 201 21.68 1.91 -14.09
N GLN A 202 20.55 2.48 -13.66
CA GLN A 202 19.68 1.90 -12.64
C GLN A 202 18.25 1.76 -13.16
N GLN A 203 17.44 1.01 -12.43
CA GLN A 203 15.98 0.96 -12.64
C GLN A 203 15.27 2.23 -12.13
N GLY A 204 14.01 2.40 -12.50
CA GLY A 204 13.18 3.54 -12.10
C GLY A 204 12.23 3.94 -13.22
N HIS A 205 11.90 5.22 -13.30
CA HIS A 205 10.92 5.74 -14.24
C HIS A 205 11.55 6.78 -15.16
N PHE A 206 11.21 6.71 -16.45
CA PHE A 206 11.89 7.42 -17.52
C PHE A 206 10.89 8.09 -18.45
N SER A 207 11.24 9.25 -18.98
CA SER A 207 10.48 9.87 -20.06
C SER A 207 11.35 10.81 -20.89
N ILE A 208 10.76 11.40 -21.92
CA ILE A 208 11.34 12.49 -22.71
C ILE A 208 10.48 13.73 -22.52
N VAL A 209 11.13 14.84 -22.19
CA VAL A 209 10.51 16.12 -21.90
C VAL A 209 11.18 17.25 -22.67
N VAL A 210 10.49 18.37 -22.79
CA VAL A 210 11.03 19.64 -23.27
C VAL A 210 10.78 20.73 -22.25
N GLU A 211 11.67 21.72 -22.20
CA GLU A 211 11.45 22.91 -21.38
C GLU A 211 10.21 23.65 -21.90
N SER A 212 9.29 23.95 -20.99
CA SER A 212 8.15 24.79 -21.30
C SER A 212 8.62 26.22 -21.44
N ILE A 213 8.40 26.83 -22.60
CA ILE A 213 8.60 28.26 -22.78
C ILE A 213 7.56 28.95 -21.88
N ALA A 214 7.99 29.40 -20.70
CA ALA A 214 7.17 30.31 -19.91
C ALA A 214 6.86 31.54 -20.78
N PRO A 215 5.64 32.10 -20.75
CA PRO A 215 5.47 33.45 -21.26
C PRO A 215 6.49 34.32 -20.51
N SER A 216 7.43 34.90 -21.27
CA SER A 216 8.36 35.88 -20.73
C SER A 216 7.54 36.90 -19.93
N PRO A 217 7.90 37.21 -18.66
CA PRO A 217 7.35 38.39 -18.02
C PRO A 217 7.56 39.55 -18.98
N ALA A 218 6.50 40.26 -19.31
CA ALA A 218 6.59 41.43 -20.17
C ALA A 218 7.64 42.40 -19.58
N PRO A 219 8.42 43.10 -20.43
CA PRO A 219 9.43 44.04 -19.97
C PRO A 219 8.81 45.05 -19.00
N GLY A 220 9.52 45.32 -17.91
CA GLY A 220 9.04 46.10 -16.78
C GLY A 220 8.45 47.45 -17.17
N VAL A 221 7.33 47.77 -16.53
CA VAL A 221 6.98 49.16 -16.28
C VAL A 221 7.77 49.58 -15.05
N GLU A 222 8.78 50.40 -15.28
CA GLU A 222 9.46 51.19 -14.27
C GLU A 222 8.41 51.94 -13.43
N VAL A 223 8.36 51.63 -12.14
CA VAL A 223 7.84 52.57 -11.14
C VAL A 223 9.02 52.98 -10.28
N VAL A 224 9.45 54.21 -10.51
CA VAL A 224 10.48 54.96 -9.79
C VAL A 224 10.29 54.85 -8.27
N PRO A 225 11.35 54.61 -7.48
CA PRO A 225 11.27 54.62 -6.02
C PRO A 225 11.43 56.05 -5.47
N PRO A 226 10.63 56.49 -4.48
CA PRO A 226 11.04 57.60 -3.62
C PRO A 226 11.82 57.05 -2.42
N ILE A 227 13.09 57.42 -2.41
CA ILE A 227 13.96 57.86 -1.31
C ILE A 227 13.49 57.53 0.12
N ALA A 228 14.38 56.85 0.83
CA ALA A 228 14.30 56.51 2.24
C ALA A 228 14.33 57.75 3.16
N ASP A 229 13.59 57.68 4.26
CA ASP A 229 13.99 58.35 5.49
C ASP A 229 13.67 57.51 6.74
N LYS A 230 14.62 57.54 7.68
CA LYS A 230 14.67 56.76 8.92
C LYS A 230 13.88 57.50 10.00
N THR A 231 13.07 56.81 10.82
CA THR A 231 13.22 56.76 12.30
C THR A 231 12.10 55.99 13.02
N ALA A 232 12.42 55.64 14.25
CA ALA A 232 11.77 54.68 15.13
C ALA A 232 10.43 55.10 15.76
N LYS A 233 9.79 54.05 16.32
CA LYS A 233 9.08 53.95 17.61
C LYS A 233 7.55 53.96 17.62
N ASN A 234 7.08 52.86 18.24
CA ASN A 234 5.90 52.68 19.10
C ASN A 234 4.49 52.77 18.50
N GLY A 235 3.79 51.64 18.62
CA GLY A 235 2.59 51.62 19.46
C GLY A 235 1.26 51.38 18.77
N GLY A 236 0.87 50.11 18.71
CA GLY A 236 -0.47 49.70 19.15
C GLY A 236 -1.57 49.50 18.09
N LYS A 237 -2.17 48.30 18.21
CA LYS A 237 -3.51 47.87 17.74
C LYS A 237 -3.70 47.75 16.23
N ASP A 238 -4.34 46.71 15.67
CA ASP A 238 -4.92 45.46 16.14
C ASP A 238 -5.32 44.71 14.84
N GLN A 239 -5.61 43.40 14.94
CA GLN A 239 -6.23 42.55 13.90
C GLN A 239 -5.29 42.05 12.77
N SER A 240 -5.17 40.74 12.51
CA SER A 240 -6.24 39.76 12.41
C SER A 240 -5.88 38.41 13.05
N LYS A 241 -6.89 37.86 13.72
CA LYS A 241 -6.88 36.62 14.49
C LYS A 241 -6.72 35.42 13.57
N VAL A 242 -5.54 34.83 13.54
CA VAL A 242 -5.35 33.43 13.17
C VAL A 242 -5.12 32.63 14.45
N TRP A 243 -5.75 31.45 14.46
CA TRP A 243 -5.68 30.39 15.47
C TRP A 243 -6.60 30.50 16.69
N ARG A 244 -7.90 30.25 16.46
CA ARG A 244 -8.74 29.52 17.43
C ARG A 244 -10.10 29.08 16.86
N VAL A 245 -10.13 28.05 16.00
CA VAL A 245 -11.20 27.02 15.97
C VAL A 245 -10.70 25.84 15.13
N PHE A 246 -9.81 25.00 15.64
CA PHE A 246 -9.66 23.60 15.17
C PHE A 246 -9.23 22.64 16.30
N GLY A 247 -9.47 23.03 17.56
CA GLY A 247 -9.12 22.23 18.74
C GLY A 247 -10.32 21.61 19.46
N SER A 248 -11.51 21.56 18.84
CA SER A 248 -12.73 21.15 19.54
C SER A 248 -13.45 19.93 18.94
N LEU A 249 -13.02 19.40 17.80
CA LEU A 249 -13.58 18.16 17.25
C LEU A 249 -12.71 16.95 17.62
N LEU A 250 -11.38 17.01 17.47
CA LEU A 250 -10.50 15.89 17.83
C LEU A 250 -10.47 15.58 19.34
N GLY A 251 -10.53 16.61 20.20
CA GLY A 251 -10.53 16.42 21.67
C GLY A 251 -11.80 15.74 22.19
N GLY A 252 -12.95 16.05 21.58
CA GLY A 252 -14.23 15.44 21.92
C GLY A 252 -14.28 13.95 21.59
N PHE A 253 -13.74 13.56 20.43
CA PHE A 253 -13.70 12.14 20.03
C PHE A 253 -12.75 11.30 20.89
N ILE A 254 -11.61 11.86 21.29
CA ILE A 254 -10.68 11.17 22.20
C ILE A 254 -11.32 11.00 23.59
N LEU A 255 -11.96 12.05 24.13
CA LEU A 255 -12.64 11.98 25.42
C LEU A 255 -13.82 10.99 25.39
N LEU A 256 -14.60 10.97 24.31
CA LEU A 256 -15.73 10.06 24.14
C LEU A 256 -15.26 8.60 23.98
N GLY A 257 -14.16 8.38 23.25
CA GLY A 257 -13.51 7.07 23.13
C GLY A 257 -12.99 6.55 24.46
N LEU A 258 -12.32 7.40 25.24
CA LEU A 258 -11.85 7.07 26.59
C LEU A 258 -13.01 6.75 27.54
N LEU A 259 -14.10 7.52 27.48
CA LEU A 259 -15.30 7.26 28.30
C LEU A 259 -15.97 5.93 27.93
N GLY A 260 -16.02 5.60 26.63
CA GLY A 260 -16.52 4.33 26.12
C GLY A 260 -15.67 3.15 26.60
N LEU A 261 -14.33 3.25 26.49
CA LEU A 261 -13.39 2.26 27.02
C LEU A 261 -13.55 2.06 28.53
N LEU A 262 -13.68 3.15 29.29
CA LEU A 262 -13.90 3.10 30.74
C LEU A 262 -15.21 2.38 31.07
N ALA A 263 -16.30 2.65 30.36
CA ALA A 263 -17.59 1.98 30.55
C ALA A 263 -17.51 0.48 30.24
N VAL A 264 -16.79 0.09 29.18
CA VAL A 264 -16.55 -1.32 28.84
C VAL A 264 -15.70 -2.00 29.91
N TRP A 265 -14.63 -1.36 30.40
CA TRP A 265 -13.82 -1.90 31.49
C TRP A 265 -14.62 -2.08 32.78
N LEU A 266 -15.44 -1.10 33.17
CA LEU A 266 -16.30 -1.23 34.35
C LEU A 266 -17.34 -2.34 34.20
N ARG A 267 -17.89 -2.54 32.98
CA ARG A 267 -18.78 -3.66 32.69
C ARG A 267 -18.06 -5.00 32.76
N ARG A 268 -16.87 -5.12 32.16
CA ARG A 268 -16.00 -6.32 32.23
C ARG A 268 -15.63 -6.64 33.68
N PHE A 269 -15.28 -5.64 34.48
CA PHE A 269 -14.98 -5.81 35.91
C PHE A 269 -16.20 -6.28 36.71
N LYS A 270 -17.39 -5.69 36.48
CA LYS A 270 -18.63 -6.16 37.11
C LYS A 270 -19.00 -7.58 36.68
N HIS A 271 -18.76 -7.93 35.42
CA HIS A 271 -19.00 -9.29 34.92
C HIS A 271 -18.03 -10.30 35.52
N GLY A 272 -16.74 -9.93 35.65
CA GLY A 272 -15.72 -10.75 36.30
C GLY A 272 -16.04 -11.01 37.78
N LYS A 273 -16.55 -10.00 38.51
CA LYS A 273 -17.00 -10.18 39.90
C LYS A 273 -18.19 -11.14 40.04
N LYS A 274 -19.10 -11.16 39.06
CA LYS A 274 -20.21 -12.13 39.03
C LYS A 274 -19.71 -13.55 38.77
N VAL A 275 -18.71 -13.71 37.91
CA VAL A 275 -18.11 -15.03 37.61
C VAL A 275 -17.33 -15.56 38.82
N GLN A 276 -16.56 -14.71 39.51
CA GLN A 276 -15.85 -15.10 40.74
C GLN A 276 -16.80 -15.48 41.89
N GLN A 277 -17.98 -14.84 41.98
CA GLN A 277 -19.02 -15.28 42.93
C GLN A 277 -19.63 -16.64 42.55
N MET A 278 -19.69 -17.00 41.26
CA MET A 278 -20.19 -18.31 40.82
C MET A 278 -19.15 -19.41 41.03
N GLU A 279 -17.85 -19.11 40.87
CA GLU A 279 -16.76 -20.06 41.13
C GLU A 279 -16.67 -20.43 42.62
N TRP A 280 -16.85 -19.46 43.53
CA TRP A 280 -16.83 -19.72 44.98
C TRP A 280 -18.05 -20.50 45.50
N VAL A 281 -19.19 -20.43 44.82
CA VAL A 281 -20.37 -21.24 45.15
C VAL A 281 -20.23 -22.66 44.59
N ALA A 282 -19.53 -22.84 43.46
CA ALA A 282 -19.22 -24.15 42.90
C ALA A 282 -18.20 -24.92 43.75
N ASP A 283 -17.19 -24.26 44.33
CA ASP A 283 -16.22 -24.88 45.25
C ASP A 283 -16.83 -25.32 46.60
N ARG A 284 -18.05 -24.85 46.92
CA ARG A 284 -18.82 -25.33 48.09
C ARG A 284 -19.88 -26.38 47.75
N GLY A 285 -20.03 -26.74 46.48
CA GLY A 285 -20.86 -27.86 46.04
C GLY A 285 -20.09 -29.17 46.14
N GLU A 286 -20.49 -30.00 47.11
CA GLU A 286 -20.05 -31.38 47.40
C GLU A 286 -18.94 -32.00 46.52
N THR A 287 -17.79 -32.27 47.15
CA THR A 287 -16.67 -33.00 46.58
C THR A 287 -17.08 -34.45 46.25
N LEU A 288 -17.46 -34.73 45.01
CA LEU A 288 -17.53 -36.11 44.50
C LEU A 288 -16.13 -36.72 44.59
N GLN A 289 -15.97 -37.77 45.41
CA GLN A 289 -14.70 -38.46 45.61
C GLN A 289 -14.20 -39.05 44.28
N ILE A 290 -13.04 -38.58 43.84
CA ILE A 290 -12.35 -39.04 42.62
C ILE A 290 -11.28 -40.04 43.06
N THR A 291 -11.37 -41.29 42.61
CA THR A 291 -10.31 -42.29 42.84
C THR A 291 -9.54 -42.52 41.54
N THR A 292 -8.22 -42.62 41.66
CA THR A 292 -7.30 -42.92 40.55
C THR A 292 -7.16 -44.43 40.39
N LEU A 293 -7.51 -44.98 39.23
CA LEU A 293 -7.17 -46.36 38.86
C LEU A 293 -6.16 -46.32 37.71
N GLY A 294 -4.89 -46.58 38.02
CA GLY A 294 -3.80 -46.47 37.04
C GLY A 294 -3.64 -45.03 36.51
N ASN A 295 -3.53 -44.89 35.18
CA ASN A 295 -3.30 -43.60 34.51
C ASN A 295 -4.60 -42.83 34.16
N ALA A 296 -5.78 -43.27 34.60
CA ALA A 296 -7.04 -42.60 34.33
C ALA A 296 -7.77 -42.17 35.63
N LYS A 297 -8.38 -40.98 35.59
CA LYS A 297 -9.22 -40.43 36.66
C LYS A 297 -10.68 -40.44 36.18
N ALA A 298 -11.56 -41.10 36.93
CA ALA A 298 -13.00 -41.12 36.65
C ALA A 298 -13.82 -41.03 37.94
N PRO A 299 -15.03 -40.43 37.89
CA PRO A 299 -15.94 -40.34 39.04
C PRO A 299 -16.54 -41.72 39.36
N LEU A 300 -16.56 -42.08 40.65
CA LEU A 300 -17.07 -43.36 41.12
C LEU A 300 -18.54 -43.20 41.51
N ALA A 301 -19.46 -43.78 40.73
CA ALA A 301 -20.85 -43.92 41.14
C ALA A 301 -20.95 -45.13 42.08
N MET A 302 -21.38 -44.94 43.33
CA MET A 302 -21.70 -46.07 44.22
C MET A 302 -22.85 -46.87 43.57
N GLY A 303 -22.56 -48.11 43.17
CA GLY A 303 -23.53 -49.00 42.55
C GLY A 303 -24.57 -49.46 43.57
N THR A 304 -25.79 -48.97 43.46
CA THR A 304 -26.93 -49.48 44.23
C THR A 304 -27.37 -50.80 43.61
N ARG A 305 -27.00 -51.92 44.23
CA ARG A 305 -27.42 -53.26 43.80
C ARG A 305 -28.81 -53.55 44.36
N THR A 306 -29.85 -53.50 43.54
CA THR A 306 -31.18 -54.00 43.92
C THR A 306 -31.17 -55.52 43.90
N ARG A 307 -31.69 -56.16 44.96
CA ARG A 307 -31.92 -57.61 45.01
C ARG A 307 -33.30 -57.90 44.39
N PRO A 308 -33.43 -58.89 43.50
CA PRO A 308 -34.75 -59.36 43.07
C PRO A 308 -35.45 -60.11 44.22
N VAL A 309 -36.74 -59.83 44.40
CA VAL A 309 -37.64 -60.54 45.32
C VAL A 309 -38.25 -61.72 44.55
N LEU A 310 -38.18 -62.92 45.11
CA LEU A 310 -38.80 -64.15 44.58
C LEU A 310 -40.24 -64.23 45.11
N GLU A 311 -41.22 -64.33 44.22
CA GLU A 311 -42.62 -64.63 44.59
C GLU A 311 -42.80 -66.16 44.65
N ASN A 312 -43.16 -66.68 45.82
CA ASN A 312 -43.63 -68.05 45.99
C ASN A 312 -45.04 -67.98 46.61
N GLU A 313 -46.07 -68.25 45.82
CA GLU A 313 -47.37 -68.69 46.33
C GLU A 313 -47.49 -70.20 46.14
N TYR A 314 -47.38 -70.92 47.25
CA TYR A 314 -47.78 -72.31 47.41
C TYR A 314 -49.12 -72.28 48.16
N VAL A 315 -50.18 -72.80 47.54
CA VAL A 315 -51.48 -73.04 48.20
C VAL A 315 -51.66 -74.55 48.30
N PRO A 316 -51.96 -75.10 49.49
CA PRO A 316 -52.14 -76.52 49.73
C PRO A 316 -53.45 -77.09 49.13
#